data_AF-A0A8T7EKR8-F1
#
_entry.id   AF-A0A8T7EKR8-F1
#
_cell.length_a   1.000
_cell.length_b   1.000
_cell.length_c   1.000
_cell.angle_alpha   90.00
_cell.angle_beta   90.00
_cell.angle_gamma   90.00
#
_symmetry.space_group_name_H-M   'P 1'
#
loop_
_entity.id
_entity.type
_entity.pdbx_description
1 polymer ?
#
loop_
_entity_poly.entity_id
_entity_poly.type
_entity_poly.pdbx_seq_one_letter_code
_entity_poly.pdbx_strand_id
1 'polypeptide(L)'
;MQFGGQTALYDAAVDGIELAAQAPFPRRTMILLSDGAEYGGASVNPREAGPDLSPVRGVPVYTIGLGFGTDRSYLEALAESSSALLRVAVAR
;
A
#
# COMPACT_ATOMS: atom_id res chain seq x y z
N MET A 1 1.15 26.30 -1.55
CA MET A 1 1.24 24.85 -1.83
C MET A 1 -0.18 24.35 -2.01
N GLN A 2 -0.51 23.84 -3.19
CA GLN A 2 -1.87 23.37 -3.49
C GLN A 2 -1.94 21.88 -3.13
N PHE A 3 -2.46 21.59 -1.93
CA PHE A 3 -2.85 20.23 -1.58
C PHE A 3 -4.24 19.99 -2.19
N GLY A 4 -4.26 19.33 -3.34
CA GLY A 4 -5.47 19.11 -4.14
C GLY A 4 -5.20 18.16 -5.31
N GLY A 5 -4.38 17.14 -5.07
CA GLY A 5 -4.06 16.09 -6.05
C GLY A 5 -4.95 14.87 -5.86
N GLN A 6 -5.10 14.08 -6.91
CA GLN A 6 -5.68 12.75 -6.84
C GLN A 6 -4.70 11.79 -6.15
N THR A 7 -5.20 10.69 -5.60
CA THR A 7 -4.39 9.68 -4.91
C THR A 7 -4.72 8.32 -5.51
N ALA A 8 -3.81 7.79 -6.34
CA ALA A 8 -3.89 6.45 -6.93
C ALA A 8 -3.25 5.42 -5.98
N LEU A 9 -3.93 5.19 -4.85
CA LEU A 9 -3.43 4.36 -3.76
C LEU A 9 -3.32 2.89 -4.17
N TYR A 10 -4.26 2.39 -4.97
CA TYR A 10 -4.29 0.99 -5.39
C TYR A 10 -3.20 0.68 -6.42
N ASP A 11 -3.01 1.56 -7.39
CA ASP A 11 -1.92 1.44 -8.38
C ASP A 11 -0.55 1.51 -7.71
N ALA A 12 -0.36 2.44 -6.76
CA ALA A 12 0.88 2.55 -6.00
C ALA A 12 1.22 1.25 -5.24
N ALA A 13 0.23 0.55 -4.72
CA ALA A 13 0.45 -0.73 -4.05
C ALA A 13 0.86 -1.83 -5.03
N VAL A 14 0.18 -1.95 -6.17
CA VAL A 14 0.50 -2.93 -7.21
C VAL A 14 1.91 -2.70 -7.75
N ASP A 15 2.24 -1.45 -8.12
CA ASP A 15 3.53 -1.09 -8.67
C ASP A 15 4.66 -1.33 -7.66
N GLY A 16 4.44 -0.99 -6.39
CA GLY A 16 5.41 -1.22 -5.31
C GLY A 16 5.68 -2.71 -5.07
N ILE A 17 4.64 -3.55 -5.12
CA ILE A 17 4.77 -5.01 -5.00
C ILE A 17 5.56 -5.57 -6.19
N GLU A 18 5.21 -5.20 -7.43
CA GLU A 18 5.92 -5.67 -8.62
C GLU A 18 7.37 -5.24 -8.63
N LEU A 19 7.65 -3.98 -8.26
CA LEU A 19 9.01 -3.47 -8.15
C LEU A 19 9.82 -4.24 -7.12
N ALA A 20 9.25 -4.47 -5.92
CA ALA A 20 9.91 -5.29 -4.91
C ALA A 20 10.12 -6.73 -5.42
N ALA A 21 9.16 -7.29 -6.16
CA ALA A 21 9.23 -8.63 -6.73
C ALA A 21 10.31 -8.79 -7.82
N GLN A 22 10.78 -7.69 -8.40
CA GLN A 22 11.88 -7.69 -9.38
C GLN A 22 13.27 -7.61 -8.72
N ALA A 23 13.34 -7.35 -7.41
CA ALA A 23 14.63 -7.27 -6.71
C ALA A 23 15.38 -8.62 -6.80
N PRO A 24 16.70 -8.61 -7.12
CA PRO A 24 17.49 -9.84 -7.30
C PRO A 24 17.87 -10.53 -5.99
N PHE A 25 17.37 -10.02 -4.85
CA PHE A 25 17.69 -10.53 -3.52
C PHE A 25 16.50 -11.29 -2.93
N PRO A 26 16.75 -12.40 -2.21
CA PRO A 26 15.68 -13.20 -1.61
C PRO A 26 14.96 -12.47 -0.46
N ARG A 27 15.60 -11.47 0.16
CA ARG A 27 15.00 -10.65 1.22
C ARG A 27 14.54 -9.33 0.62
N ARG A 28 13.24 -9.23 0.36
CA ARG A 28 12.56 -8.06 -0.19
C ARG A 28 11.32 -7.77 0.63
N THR A 29 10.94 -6.50 0.70
CA THR A 29 9.71 -6.05 1.34
C THR A 29 9.31 -4.71 0.75
N MET A 30 8.03 -4.39 0.83
CA MET A 30 7.47 -3.10 0.49
C MET A 30 7.04 -2.38 1.76
N ILE A 31 7.31 -1.06 1.84
CA ILE A 31 6.73 -0.19 2.86
C ILE A 31 5.87 0.84 2.13
N LEU A 32 4.57 0.87 2.42
CA LEU A 32 3.62 1.85 1.90
C LEU A 32 3.34 2.91 2.97
N LEU A 33 3.58 4.17 2.64
CA LEU A 33 3.27 5.32 3.48
C LEU A 33 2.17 6.14 2.81
N SER A 34 1.06 6.38 3.49
CA SER A 34 -0.04 7.22 2.97
C SER A 34 -0.60 8.13 4.06
N ASP A 35 -0.97 9.36 3.70
CA ASP A 35 -1.69 10.32 4.53
C ASP A 35 -3.18 10.49 4.11
N GLY A 36 -3.61 9.76 3.07
CA GLY A 36 -4.94 9.83 2.49
C GLY A 36 -5.50 8.50 1.99
N ALA A 37 -6.79 8.50 1.67
CA ALA A 37 -7.47 7.42 0.97
C ALA A 37 -7.27 7.55 -0.55
N GLU A 38 -7.65 6.50 -1.31
CA GLU A 38 -7.85 6.62 -2.75
C GLU A 38 -8.80 7.80 -3.05
N TYR A 39 -8.42 8.67 -3.96
CA TYR A 39 -9.19 9.88 -4.27
C TYR A 39 -9.05 10.28 -5.74
N GLY A 40 -10.16 10.68 -6.35
CA GLY A 40 -10.19 11.20 -7.71
C GLY A 40 -10.27 10.14 -8.82
N GLY A 41 -10.40 8.85 -8.47
CA GLY A 41 -10.52 7.76 -9.44
C GLY A 41 -9.26 7.59 -10.28
N ALA A 42 -8.09 7.80 -9.68
CA ALA A 42 -6.82 7.80 -10.38
C ALA A 42 -6.25 6.39 -10.54
N SER A 43 -6.61 5.45 -9.66
CA SER A 43 -6.23 4.06 -9.81
C SER A 43 -6.98 3.36 -10.95
N VAL A 44 -6.23 2.63 -11.78
CA VAL A 44 -6.77 1.68 -12.78
C VAL A 44 -7.05 0.33 -12.14
N ASN A 45 -6.24 -0.07 -11.15
CA ASN A 45 -6.41 -1.31 -10.44
C ASN A 45 -7.56 -1.22 -9.42
N PRO A 46 -8.30 -2.33 -9.21
CA PRO A 46 -9.28 -2.40 -8.14
C PRO A 46 -8.60 -2.41 -6.77
N ARG A 47 -9.37 -2.10 -5.73
CA ARG A 47 -8.93 -2.06 -4.33
C ARG A 47 -8.28 -3.37 -3.89
N GLU A 48 -8.75 -4.50 -4.40
CA GLU A 48 -8.32 -5.84 -4.01
C GLU A 48 -7.00 -6.28 -4.70
N ALA A 49 -6.57 -5.58 -5.77
CA ALA A 49 -5.44 -6.02 -6.59
C ALA A 49 -4.13 -6.12 -5.80
N GLY A 50 -3.81 -5.11 -4.99
CA GLY A 50 -2.62 -5.15 -4.13
C GLY A 50 -2.67 -6.29 -3.10
N PRO A 51 -3.75 -6.38 -2.29
CA PRO A 51 -3.93 -7.47 -1.35
C PRO A 51 -3.81 -8.87 -1.97
N ASP A 52 -4.38 -9.09 -3.16
CA ASP A 52 -4.32 -10.37 -3.86
C ASP A 52 -2.93 -10.65 -4.46
N LEU A 53 -2.22 -9.62 -4.92
CA LEU A 53 -0.93 -9.74 -5.60
C LEU A 53 0.24 -10.02 -4.65
N SER A 54 0.24 -9.39 -3.48
CA SER A 54 1.32 -9.53 -2.48
C SER A 54 1.67 -10.99 -2.13
N PRO A 55 0.72 -11.87 -1.76
CA PRO A 55 1.02 -13.26 -1.45
C PRO A 55 1.51 -14.04 -2.67
N VAL A 56 0.98 -13.75 -3.86
CA VAL A 56 1.41 -14.39 -5.12
C VAL A 56 2.86 -14.06 -5.45
N ARG A 57 3.29 -12.82 -5.21
CA ARG A 57 4.68 -12.37 -5.44
C ARG A 57 5.63 -12.71 -4.30
N GLY A 58 5.11 -13.16 -3.15
CA GLY A 58 5.89 -13.42 -1.95
C GLY A 58 6.59 -12.17 -1.43
N VAL A 59 5.93 -11.01 -1.52
CA VAL A 59 6.44 -9.72 -1.04
C VAL A 59 5.70 -9.32 0.24
N PRO A 60 6.37 -9.35 1.42
CA PRO A 60 5.81 -8.80 2.65
C PRO A 60 5.58 -7.29 2.52
N VAL A 61 4.41 -6.80 2.93
CA VAL A 61 4.02 -5.39 2.82
C VAL A 61 3.75 -4.80 4.21
N TYR A 62 4.44 -3.72 4.54
CA TYR A 62 4.17 -2.92 5.73
C TYR A 62 3.47 -1.63 5.35
N THR A 63 2.38 -1.30 6.03
CA THR A 63 1.63 -0.06 5.79
C THR A 63 1.74 0.90 6.97
N ILE A 64 1.91 2.18 6.67
CA ILE A 64 1.97 3.28 7.63
C ILE A 64 0.96 4.35 7.17
N GLY A 65 -0.10 4.55 7.96
CA GLY A 65 -1.07 5.61 7.75
C GLY A 65 -0.74 6.84 8.60
N LEU A 66 -0.66 8.02 7.98
CA LEU A 66 -0.44 9.30 8.65
C LEU A 66 -1.75 10.10 8.76
N GLY A 67 -2.11 10.50 9.99
CA GLY A 67 -3.30 11.31 10.22
C GLY A 67 -4.63 10.55 10.11
N PHE A 68 -5.73 11.30 9.95
CA PHE A 68 -7.10 10.77 10.03
C PHE A 68 -7.74 10.48 8.67
N GLY A 69 -7.16 10.98 7.57
CA GLY A 69 -7.73 10.86 6.22
C GLY A 69 -7.36 9.58 5.48
N THR A 70 -6.54 8.72 6.08
CA THR A 70 -6.06 7.48 5.46
C THR A 70 -7.15 6.43 5.38
N ASP A 71 -7.18 5.67 4.28
CA ASP A 71 -7.99 4.45 4.21
C ASP A 71 -7.34 3.34 5.04
N ARG A 72 -7.61 3.37 6.35
CA ARG A 72 -7.09 2.37 7.29
C ARG A 72 -7.51 0.96 6.90
N SER A 73 -8.75 0.77 6.46
CA SER A 73 -9.27 -0.55 6.11
C SER A 73 -8.52 -1.17 4.92
N TYR A 74 -8.10 -0.35 3.97
CA TYR A 74 -7.28 -0.80 2.85
C TYR A 74 -5.84 -1.10 3.30
N LEU A 75 -5.24 -0.19 4.07
CA LEU A 75 -3.88 -0.38 4.59
C LEU A 75 -3.76 -1.63 5.49
N GLU A 76 -4.81 -1.94 6.24
CA GLU A 76 -4.96 -3.17 7.03
C GLU A 76 -5.05 -4.40 6.12
N ALA A 77 -5.98 -4.40 5.16
CA ALA A 77 -6.15 -5.52 4.23
C ALA A 77 -4.87 -5.84 3.44
N LEU A 78 -4.13 -4.82 3.00
CA LEU A 78 -2.88 -4.98 2.26
C LEU A 78 -1.75 -5.54 3.15
N ALA A 79 -1.68 -5.12 4.41
CA ALA A 79 -0.69 -5.65 5.34
C ALA A 79 -1.00 -7.11 5.72
N GLU A 80 -2.27 -7.41 6.01
CA GLU A 80 -2.76 -8.73 6.46
C GLU A 80 -2.76 -9.79 5.36
N SER A 81 -2.96 -9.42 4.09
CA SER A 81 -2.90 -10.37 2.98
C SER A 81 -1.47 -10.83 2.69
N SER A 82 -0.50 -10.00 3.06
CA SER A 82 0.90 -10.37 3.10
C SER A 82 1.19 -11.05 4.44
N SER A 83 2.20 -11.92 4.51
CA SER A 83 2.63 -12.51 5.78
C SER A 83 3.31 -11.51 6.75
N ALA A 84 3.14 -10.20 6.53
CA ALA A 84 3.69 -9.11 7.33
C ALA A 84 2.71 -8.64 8.42
N LEU A 85 3.27 -7.99 9.45
CA LEU A 85 2.53 -7.48 10.61
C LEU A 85 2.28 -5.97 10.44
N LEU A 86 1.01 -5.56 10.51
CA LEU A 86 0.60 -4.15 10.48
C LEU A 86 1.25 -3.33 11.60
N ARG A 87 1.76 -2.13 11.28
CA ARG A 87 2.20 -1.13 12.28
C ARG A 87 1.65 0.25 11.93
N VAL A 88 0.44 0.54 12.41
CA VAL A 88 -0.14 1.89 12.32
C VAL A 88 0.61 2.83 13.28
N ALA A 89 1.48 3.69 12.74
CA ALA A 89 2.07 4.78 13.49
C ALA A 89 1.19 6.02 13.33
N VAL A 90 0.29 6.27 14.29
CA VAL A 90 -0.40 7.56 14.38
C VAL A 90 0.63 8.60 14.84
N ALA A 91 1.17 9.38 13.90
CA ALA A 91 1.88 10.60 14.25
C ALA A 91 0.89 11.52 14.99
N ARG A 92 1.12 11.70 16.29
CA ARG A 92 0.36 12.62 17.14
C ARG A 92 0.81 14.06 16.90
#